data_AF-A0A1W5D712-F1
#
_entry.id   AF-A0A1W5D712-F1
#
_cell.length_a   1.000
_cell.length_b   1.000
_cell.length_c   1.000
_cell.angle_alpha   90.00
_cell.angle_beta   90.00
_cell.angle_gamma   90.00
#
_symmetry.space_group_name_H-M   'P 1'
#
loop_
_entity.id
_entity.type
_entity.pdbx_description
1 polymer ?
#
loop_
_entity_poly.entity_id
_entity_poly.type
_entity_poly.pdbx_seq_one_letter_code
_entity_poly.pdbx_strand_id
1 'polypeptide(L)'
;MLLDKGADVNAQGGEYGNALEAARERGHVSVVRMLLDKGADVNAQGGGYGNALQAASERGHDQVVRMLLDKGADVNAQSGEYGNALYAASSRGHDQVVRMLLDKGADVNAQ
;
A
#
# COMPACT_ATOMS: atom_id res chain seq x y z
N MET A 1 -4.04 -9.91 -21.53
CA MET A 1 -4.55 -9.18 -20.34
C MET A 1 -5.18 -7.87 -20.80
N LEU A 2 -6.11 -7.24 -20.06
CA LEU A 2 -6.67 -5.92 -20.45
C LEU A 2 -5.58 -4.84 -20.56
N LEU A 3 -4.59 -4.91 -19.68
CA LEU A 3 -3.40 -4.05 -19.69
C LEU A 3 -2.56 -4.20 -20.97
N ASP A 4 -2.50 -5.41 -21.56
CA ASP A 4 -1.80 -5.62 -22.84
C ASP A 4 -2.57 -5.05 -24.05
N LYS A 5 -3.84 -4.67 -23.85
CA LYS A 5 -4.69 -4.02 -24.85
C LYS A 5 -4.80 -2.50 -24.65
N GLY A 6 -3.94 -1.92 -23.81
CA GLY A 6 -3.87 -0.48 -23.58
C GLY A 6 -4.86 0.07 -22.56
N ALA A 7 -5.44 -0.79 -21.69
CA ALA A 7 -6.16 -0.28 -20.53
C ALA A 7 -5.20 0.50 -19.62
N ASP A 8 -5.64 1.69 -19.18
CA ASP A 8 -4.89 2.48 -18.21
C ASP A 8 -4.90 1.77 -16.85
N VAL A 9 -3.72 1.40 -16.36
CA VAL A 9 -3.53 0.68 -15.10
C VAL A 9 -3.93 1.54 -13.88
N ASN A 10 -3.93 2.86 -14.03
CA ASN A 10 -4.29 3.82 -12.99
C ASN A 10 -5.68 4.42 -13.19
N ALA A 11 -6.49 3.85 -14.10
CA ALA A 11 -7.84 4.33 -14.35
C ALA A 11 -8.64 4.41 -13.04
N GLN A 12 -9.16 5.61 -12.77
CA GLN A 12 -9.98 5.87 -11.60
C GLN A 12 -11.47 5.64 -11.90
N GLY A 13 -12.19 5.05 -10.95
CA GLY A 13 -13.63 4.84 -11.00
C GLY A 13 -14.11 3.67 -10.15
N GLY A 14 -15.44 3.61 -9.97
CA GLY A 14 -16.10 2.57 -9.19
C GLY A 14 -16.00 2.77 -7.68
N GLU A 15 -16.57 1.83 -6.94
CA GLU A 15 -16.66 1.85 -5.47
C GLU A 15 -15.28 1.93 -4.78
N TYR A 16 -14.27 1.34 -5.40
CA TYR A 16 -12.93 1.18 -4.83
C TYR A 16 -11.88 2.12 -5.43
N GLY A 17 -12.26 3.18 -6.15
CA GLY A 17 -11.28 4.15 -6.65
C GLY A 17 -10.48 3.71 -7.88
N ASN A 18 -9.75 2.60 -7.85
CA ASN A 18 -9.03 2.03 -9.01
C ASN A 18 -8.83 0.51 -8.90
N ALA A 19 -8.25 -0.11 -9.93
CA ALA A 19 -8.02 -1.55 -9.96
C ALA A 19 -7.06 -2.04 -8.86
N LEU A 20 -6.08 -1.22 -8.48
CA LEU A 20 -5.08 -1.54 -7.46
C LEU A 20 -5.71 -1.52 -6.06
N GLU A 21 -6.57 -0.55 -5.76
CA GLU A 21 -7.34 -0.46 -4.53
C GLU A 21 -8.33 -1.63 -4.39
N ALA A 22 -9.08 -1.97 -5.44
CA ALA A 22 -9.97 -3.14 -5.42
C ALA A 22 -9.20 -4.45 -5.14
N ALA A 23 -8.02 -4.62 -5.73
CA ALA A 23 -7.18 -5.79 -5.52
C ALA A 23 -6.59 -5.84 -4.10
N ARG A 24 -6.25 -4.67 -3.51
CA ARG A 24 -5.78 -4.55 -2.12
C ARG A 24 -6.88 -4.92 -1.12
N GLU A 25 -8.09 -4.38 -1.29
CA GLU A 25 -9.24 -4.64 -0.40
C GLU A 25 -9.56 -6.13 -0.32
N ARG A 26 -9.54 -6.82 -1.46
CA ARG A 26 -9.82 -8.26 -1.54
C ARG A 26 -8.63 -9.17 -1.26
N GLY A 27 -7.47 -8.60 -0.90
CA GLY A 27 -6.25 -9.36 -0.60
C GLY A 27 -5.67 -10.14 -1.79
N HIS A 28 -5.90 -9.69 -3.02
CA HIS A 28 -5.46 -10.38 -4.24
C HIS A 28 -3.99 -10.09 -4.55
N VAL A 29 -3.07 -10.67 -3.76
CA VAL A 29 -1.62 -10.42 -3.81
C VAL A 29 -1.02 -10.54 -5.23
N SER A 30 -1.40 -11.57 -5.99
CA SER A 30 -0.91 -11.75 -7.37
C SER A 30 -1.37 -10.65 -8.32
N VAL A 31 -2.57 -10.10 -8.12
CA VAL A 31 -3.11 -9.00 -8.92
C VAL A 31 -2.44 -7.69 -8.52
N VAL A 32 -2.23 -7.44 -7.23
CA VAL A 32 -1.47 -6.27 -6.73
C VAL A 32 -0.07 -6.25 -7.35
N ARG A 33 0.65 -7.38 -7.31
CA ARG A 33 1.99 -7.49 -7.94
C ARG A 33 1.94 -7.17 -9.44
N MET A 34 1.00 -7.79 -10.15
CA MET A 34 0.83 -7.60 -11.60
C MET A 34 0.55 -6.12 -11.95
N LEU A 35 -0.31 -5.45 -11.19
CA LEU A 35 -0.64 -4.03 -11.42
C LEU A 35 0.57 -3.13 -11.18
N LEU A 36 1.32 -3.35 -10.09
CA LEU A 36 2.56 -2.61 -9.81
C LEU A 36 3.62 -2.85 -10.90
N ASP A 37 3.77 -4.08 -11.39
CA ASP A 37 4.68 -4.40 -12.49
C ASP A 37 4.26 -3.76 -13.82
N LYS A 38 2.99 -3.39 -13.97
CA LYS A 38 2.43 -2.70 -15.13
C LYS A 38 2.37 -1.18 -14.97
N GLY A 39 2.97 -0.63 -13.91
CA GLY A 39 3.09 0.81 -13.68
C GLY A 39 1.95 1.43 -12.89
N ALA A 40 1.20 0.64 -12.13
CA ALA A 40 0.25 1.19 -11.17
C ALA A 40 0.99 2.05 -10.14
N ASP A 41 0.40 3.18 -9.77
CA ASP A 41 0.98 4.08 -8.78
C ASP A 41 0.99 3.39 -7.41
N VAL A 42 2.20 3.04 -6.96
CA VAL A 42 2.42 2.41 -5.65
C VAL A 42 1.91 3.28 -4.50
N ASN A 43 1.94 4.61 -4.69
CA ASN A 43 1.53 5.62 -3.73
C ASN A 43 0.09 6.11 -3.90
N ALA A 44 -0.69 5.47 -4.79
CA ALA A 44 -2.10 5.78 -4.95
C ALA A 44 -2.81 5.79 -3.59
N GLN A 45 -3.42 6.94 -3.29
CA GLN A 45 -4.21 7.20 -2.09
C GLN A 45 -5.69 6.95 -2.40
N GLY A 46 -6.37 6.25 -1.51
CA GLY A 46 -7.79 5.94 -1.65
C GLY A 46 -8.26 4.79 -0.77
N GLY A 47 -9.58 4.64 -0.67
CA GLY A 47 -10.24 3.68 0.21
C GLY A 47 -10.14 4.04 1.71
N GLY A 48 -10.77 3.22 2.56
CA GLY A 48 -10.82 3.45 4.01
C GLY A 48 -9.47 3.36 4.74
N TYR A 49 -8.46 2.76 4.11
CA TYR A 49 -7.15 2.49 4.71
C TYR A 49 -6.03 3.45 4.26
N GLY A 50 -6.37 4.51 3.52
CA GLY A 50 -5.41 5.51 3.09
C GLY A 50 -4.57 5.09 1.88
N ASN A 51 -3.53 4.25 2.07
CA ASN A 51 -2.70 3.74 0.98
C ASN A 51 -2.29 2.27 1.17
N ALA A 52 -1.63 1.70 0.17
CA ALA A 52 -1.15 0.30 0.17
C ALA A 52 -0.33 -0.07 1.40
N LEU A 53 0.62 0.81 1.72
CA LEU A 53 1.63 0.57 2.73
C LEU A 53 0.99 0.59 4.11
N GLN A 54 0.07 1.53 4.35
CA GLN A 54 -0.72 1.59 5.58
C GLN A 54 -1.61 0.35 5.76
N ALA A 55 -2.36 -0.04 4.73
CA ALA A 55 -3.22 -1.23 4.78
C ALA A 55 -2.42 -2.52 5.06
N ALA A 56 -1.29 -2.71 4.36
CA ALA A 56 -0.41 -3.85 4.57
C ALA A 56 0.23 -3.83 5.97
N SER A 57 0.52 -2.63 6.47
CA SER A 57 1.13 -2.44 7.79
C SER A 57 0.16 -2.70 8.92
N GLU A 58 -1.09 -2.25 8.82
CA GLU A 58 -2.16 -2.56 9.77
C GLU A 58 -2.43 -4.07 9.86
N ARG A 59 -2.31 -4.80 8.74
CA ARG A 59 -2.57 -6.25 8.69
C ARG A 59 -1.35 -7.12 8.98
N GLY A 60 -0.17 -6.52 9.21
CA GLY A 60 1.06 -7.26 9.48
C GLY A 60 1.56 -8.08 8.28
N HIS A 61 1.31 -7.63 7.05
CA HIS A 61 1.67 -8.35 5.84
C HIS A 61 3.12 -8.06 5.42
N ASP A 62 4.09 -8.58 6.18
CA ASP A 62 5.53 -8.32 6.02
C ASP A 62 6.04 -8.39 4.57
N GLN A 63 5.61 -9.40 3.80
CA GLN A 63 6.03 -9.58 2.41
C GLN A 63 5.47 -8.50 1.47
N VAL A 64 4.24 -8.04 1.73
CA VAL A 64 3.59 -6.99 0.93
C VAL A 64 4.22 -5.64 1.28
N VAL A 65 4.45 -5.36 2.57
CA VAL A 65 5.17 -4.17 3.04
C VAL A 65 6.54 -4.09 2.37
N ARG A 66 7.33 -5.17 2.41
CA ARG A 66 8.65 -5.21 1.75
C ARG A 66 8.55 -4.89 0.26
N MET A 67 7.63 -5.55 -0.44
CA MET A 67 7.46 -5.36 -1.88
C MET A 67 7.08 -3.91 -2.23
N LEU A 68 6.17 -3.31 -1.46
CA LEU A 68 5.76 -1.92 -1.67
C LEU A 68 6.93 -0.95 -1.46
N LEU A 69 7.69 -1.12 -0.38
CA LEU A 69 8.88 -0.30 -0.10
C LEU A 69 9.96 -0.46 -1.18
N ASP A 70 10.17 -1.68 -1.67
CA ASP A 70 11.13 -1.95 -2.75
C ASP A 70 10.63 -1.40 -4.11
N LYS A 71 9.32 -1.20 -4.27
CA LYS A 71 8.70 -0.55 -5.43
C LYS A 71 8.59 0.97 -5.29
N GLY A 72 9.14 1.56 -4.23
CA GLY A 72 9.18 3.02 -4.03
C GLY A 72 7.94 3.60 -3.35
N ALA A 73 7.23 2.80 -2.55
CA ALA A 73 6.21 3.34 -1.66
C ALA A 73 6.84 4.41 -0.73
N ASP A 74 6.18 5.55 -0.61
CA ASP A 74 6.54 6.59 0.35
C ASP A 74 6.24 6.08 1.76
N VAL A 75 7.33 5.78 2.48
CA VAL A 75 7.29 5.26 3.85
C VAL A 75 6.58 6.20 4.83
N ASN A 76 6.58 7.50 4.54
CA ASN A 76 6.02 8.56 5.37
C ASN A 76 4.69 9.11 4.83
N ALA A 77 4.11 8.46 3.81
CA ALA A 77 2.85 8.91 3.25
C ALA A 77 1.75 8.98 4.31
N GLN A 78 1.14 10.16 4.44
CA GLN A 78 0.07 10.42 5.38
C GLN A 78 -1.31 10.28 4.71
N SER A 79 -2.15 9.38 5.22
CA SER A 79 -3.56 9.21 4.83
C SER A 79 -4.31 8.26 5.77
N GLY A 80 -5.61 8.06 5.52
CA GLY A 80 -6.43 7.07 6.22
C GLY A 80 -6.64 7.36 7.71
N GLU A 81 -7.27 6.40 8.41
CA GLU A 81 -7.57 6.51 9.84
C GLU A 81 -6.32 6.54 10.73
N TYR A 82 -5.25 5.85 10.32
CA TYR A 82 -4.02 5.70 11.10
C TYR A 82 -3.00 6.82 10.88
N GLY A 83 -3.22 7.72 9.92
CA GLY A 83 -2.25 8.74 9.55
C GLY A 83 -1.08 8.16 8.76
N ASN A 84 -0.29 7.23 9.30
CA ASN A 84 0.88 6.66 8.62
C ASN A 84 1.07 5.14 8.86
N ALA A 85 1.94 4.52 8.05
CA ALA A 85 2.17 3.08 8.08
C ALA A 85 2.82 2.61 9.40
N LEU A 86 3.69 3.44 9.99
CA LEU A 86 4.37 3.12 11.24
C LEU A 86 3.39 3.07 12.41
N TYR A 87 2.46 4.03 12.49
CA TYR A 87 1.40 4.06 13.48
C TYR A 87 0.44 2.88 13.31
N ALA A 88 0.03 2.57 12.07
CA ALA A 88 -0.81 1.42 11.78
C ALA A 88 -0.18 0.10 12.26
N ALA A 89 1.09 -0.16 11.95
CA ALA A 89 1.80 -1.36 12.41
C ALA A 89 1.98 -1.39 13.93
N SER A 90 2.35 -0.26 14.53
CA SER A 90 2.59 -0.14 15.97
C SER A 90 1.31 -0.37 16.79
N SER A 91 0.19 0.23 16.37
CA SER A 91 -1.11 0.10 17.05
C SER A 91 -1.65 -1.35 17.07
N ARG A 92 -1.21 -2.18 16.12
CA ARG A 92 -1.59 -3.59 15.99
C ARG A 92 -0.52 -4.57 16.52
N GLY A 93 0.65 -4.07 16.96
CA GLY A 93 1.74 -4.89 17.51
C GLY A 93 2.54 -5.68 16.46
N HIS A 94 2.66 -5.15 15.23
CA HIS A 94 3.37 -5.83 14.13
C HIS A 94 4.86 -5.49 14.11
N ASP A 95 5.62 -6.04 15.07
CA ASP A 95 7.04 -5.71 15.29
C ASP A 95 7.95 -5.86 14.05
N GLN A 96 7.70 -6.85 13.18
CA GLN A 96 8.50 -7.05 11.98
C GLN A 96 8.26 -5.94 10.95
N VAL A 97 7.01 -5.55 10.76
CA VAL A 97 6.65 -4.39 9.92
C VAL A 97 7.24 -3.12 10.50
N VAL A 98 7.10 -2.89 11.81
CA VAL A 98 7.66 -1.70 12.48
C VAL A 98 9.15 -1.57 12.21
N ARG A 99 9.93 -2.65 12.42
CA ARG A 99 11.37 -2.66 12.12
C ARG A 99 11.65 -2.32 10.65
N MET A 100 10.91 -2.94 9.73
CA MET A 100 11.12 -2.72 8.30
C MET A 100 10.83 -1.28 7.86
N LEU A 101 9.79 -0.66 8.44
CA LEU A 101 9.45 0.74 8.18
C LEU A 101 10.54 1.68 8.73
N LEU A 102 11.02 1.42 9.95
CA LEU A 102 12.13 2.19 10.55
C LEU A 102 13.41 2.05 9.73
N ASP A 103 13.74 0.84 9.26
CA ASP A 103 14.90 0.57 8.40
C ASP A 103 14.81 1.32 7.05
N LYS A 104 13.60 1.61 6.57
CA LYS A 104 13.35 2.41 5.36
C LYS A 104 13.17 3.91 5.64
N GLY A 105 13.36 4.36 6.89
CA GLY A 105 13.35 5.79 7.24
C GLY A 105 11.98 6.35 7.60
N ALA A 106 11.08 5.54 8.15
CA ALA A 106 9.83 6.04 8.72
C ALA A 106 10.11 7.07 9.84
N ASP A 107 9.44 8.22 9.78
CA ASP A 107 9.52 9.26 10.80
C ASP A 107 8.71 8.84 12.03
N VAL A 108 9.41 8.59 13.13
CA VAL A 108 8.82 8.24 14.43
C VAL A 108 7.99 9.37 15.05
N ASN A 109 8.15 10.61 14.56
CA ASN A 109 7.44 11.79 15.06
C ASN A 109 6.31 12.24 14.14
N ALA A 110 6.04 11.52 13.04
CA ALA A 110 4.95 11.86 12.13
C ALA A 110 3.59 11.77 12.85
N GLN A 111 2.80 12.84 12.77
CA GLN A 111 1.47 12.99 13.38
C GLN A 111 0.34 12.69 12.41
#